data_AF-A0A0F9C7Z9-F1
#
_entry.id   AF-A0A0F9C7Z9-F1
#
_cell.length_a   1.000
_cell.length_b   1.000
_cell.length_c   1.000
_cell.angle_alpha   90.00
_cell.angle_beta   90.00
_cell.angle_gamma   90.00
#
_symmetry.space_group_name_H-M   'P 1'
#
loop_
_entity.id
_entity.type
_entity.pdbx_description
1 polymer ?
#
loop_
_entity_poly.entity_id
_entity_poly.type
_entity_poly.pdbx_seq_one_letter_code
_entity_poly.pdbx_strand_id
1 'polypeptide(L)'
;MAKTGKEAEQPETEEQTPTEKEQLETLTVKLNESNTKYGALENSYKGLQTTVNEKDRKLKEQTDLGSRLDGFEETQRILAAMVAEQSQVEEGTPKEDYLKKFDELTVRQAEKRKQDTLKTEQEEYNAKGYALLETGKAAFGDDEDGYDKFEDAVYGGRFEKAQKLIERAKNNPQKPKETDEEIEERIKQKVLQDNNLLQTESAKPSGITANDKQIVEDYIKDPDDAKNFEAHEDYLRRTRK
;
A
#
# COMPACT_ATOMS: atom_id res chain seq x y z
N MET A 1 -14.46 31.97 -67.89
CA MET A 1 -13.51 30.86 -67.63
C MET A 1 -12.50 31.33 -66.60
N ALA A 2 -12.17 30.44 -65.67
CA ALA A 2 -11.47 30.73 -64.43
C ALA A 2 -9.93 30.70 -64.56
N LYS A 3 -9.28 31.42 -63.64
CA LYS A 3 -7.96 31.24 -63.00
C LYS A 3 -6.73 30.88 -63.85
N THR A 4 -5.69 31.71 -63.71
CA THR A 4 -4.32 31.37 -63.27
C THR A 4 -3.63 32.70 -62.94
N GLY A 5 -3.33 33.09 -61.70
CA GLY A 5 -2.61 32.32 -60.68
C GLY A 5 -1.11 32.56 -60.87
N LYS A 6 -0.60 33.72 -60.44
CA LYS A 6 0.82 34.07 -60.42
C LYS A 6 1.33 33.70 -59.02
N GLU A 7 1.91 32.51 -58.87
CA GLU A 7 2.64 32.16 -57.64
C GLU A 7 4.06 32.71 -57.76
N ALA A 8 4.44 33.51 -56.75
CA ALA A 8 5.80 33.97 -56.55
C ALA A 8 6.53 32.87 -55.76
N GLU A 9 7.54 32.25 -56.36
CA GLU A 9 8.49 31.39 -55.65
C GLU A 9 9.26 32.25 -54.64
N GLN A 10 9.07 31.98 -53.35
CA GLN A 10 10.00 32.41 -52.31
C GLN A 10 11.24 31.52 -52.37
N PRO A 11 12.47 32.07 -52.22
CA PRO A 11 13.65 31.23 -52.12
C PRO A 11 13.65 30.49 -50.78
N GLU A 12 13.68 29.16 -50.84
CA GLU A 12 13.94 28.30 -49.69
C GLU A 12 15.34 28.62 -49.15
N THR A 13 15.40 28.99 -47.88
CA THR A 13 16.68 29.17 -47.18
C THR A 13 17.11 27.80 -46.69
N GLU A 14 18.15 27.22 -47.30
CA GLU A 14 18.75 25.97 -46.81
C GLU A 14 19.26 26.18 -45.38
N GLU A 15 18.64 25.51 -44.40
CA GLU A 15 19.16 25.40 -43.05
C GLU A 15 20.49 24.66 -43.09
N GLN A 16 21.60 25.37 -42.85
CA GLN A 16 22.92 24.76 -42.71
C GLN A 16 22.94 23.89 -41.45
N THR A 17 23.04 22.58 -41.63
CA THR A 17 23.36 21.64 -40.54
C THR A 17 24.75 21.94 -39.97
N PRO A 18 24.90 22.07 -38.64
CA PRO A 18 26.16 22.47 -38.01
C PRO A 18 27.27 21.44 -38.23
N THR A 19 28.47 21.94 -38.48
CA THR A 19 29.67 21.15 -38.83
C THR A 19 30.13 20.30 -37.64
N GLU A 20 30.78 19.15 -37.89
CA GLU A 20 31.27 18.24 -36.83
C GLU A 20 32.13 18.94 -35.77
N LYS A 21 32.93 19.94 -36.18
CA LYS A 21 33.76 20.75 -35.28
C LYS A 21 32.92 21.65 -34.35
N GLU A 22 31.85 22.24 -34.88
CA GLU A 22 30.91 23.08 -34.11
C GLU A 22 30.08 22.22 -33.15
N GLN A 23 29.76 20.98 -33.54
CA GLN A 23 29.11 20.02 -32.65
C GLN A 23 30.03 19.61 -31.49
N LEU A 24 31.32 19.35 -31.75
CA LEU A 24 32.32 18.99 -30.73
C LEU A 24 32.55 20.13 -29.73
N GLU A 25 32.63 21.37 -30.21
CA GLU A 25 32.74 22.55 -29.36
C GLU A 25 31.49 22.74 -28.50
N THR A 26 30.30 22.59 -29.09
CA THR A 26 29.02 22.64 -28.38
C THR A 26 28.89 21.55 -27.31
N LEU A 27 29.31 20.32 -27.61
CA LEU A 27 29.32 19.21 -26.67
C LEU A 27 30.31 19.44 -25.52
N THR A 28 31.48 20.02 -25.80
CA THR A 28 32.48 20.36 -24.79
C THR A 28 31.96 21.44 -23.84
N VAL A 29 31.29 22.47 -24.37
CA VAL A 29 30.63 23.51 -23.55
C VAL A 29 29.54 22.88 -22.67
N LYS A 30 28.64 22.06 -23.25
CA LYS A 30 27.60 21.36 -22.49
C LYS A 30 28.15 20.44 -21.40
N LEU A 31 29.26 19.76 -21.67
CA LEU A 31 29.92 18.89 -20.70
C LEU A 31 30.49 19.71 -19.52
N ASN A 32 31.15 20.84 -19.82
CA ASN A 32 31.68 21.73 -18.80
C ASN A 32 30.57 22.39 -17.96
N GLU A 33 29.47 22.79 -18.59
CA GLU A 33 28.28 23.29 -17.90
C GLU A 33 27.67 22.22 -16.99
N SER A 34 27.54 20.98 -17.48
CA SER A 34 27.03 19.85 -16.70
C SER A 34 27.93 19.53 -15.50
N ASN A 35 29.24 19.52 -15.69
CA ASN A 35 30.20 19.30 -14.60
C ASN A 35 30.14 20.42 -13.54
N THR A 36 29.98 21.67 -13.98
CA THR A 36 29.81 22.81 -13.07
C THR A 36 28.51 22.69 -12.27
N LYS A 37 27.41 22.31 -12.92
CA LYS A 37 26.12 22.06 -12.26
C LYS A 37 26.20 20.90 -11.27
N TYR A 38 26.90 19.82 -11.63
CA TYR A 38 27.09 18.68 -10.74
C TYR A 38 27.91 19.07 -9.50
N GLY A 39 29.00 19.81 -9.66
CA GLY A 39 29.79 20.30 -8.53
C GLY A 39 29.00 21.24 -7.61
N ALA A 40 28.18 22.13 -8.18
CA ALA A 40 27.29 22.98 -7.39
C ALA A 40 26.24 22.16 -6.61
N LEU A 41 25.68 21.12 -7.24
CA LEU A 41 24.71 20.23 -6.61
C LEU A 41 25.35 19.39 -5.50
N GLU A 42 26.56 18.89 -5.70
CA GLU A 42 27.30 18.12 -4.69
C GLU A 42 27.63 18.98 -3.46
N ASN A 43 28.06 20.23 -3.68
CA ASN A 43 28.30 21.18 -2.59
C ASN A 43 27.01 21.53 -1.83
N SER A 44 25.90 21.70 -2.56
CA SER A 44 24.58 21.91 -1.94
C SER A 44 24.15 20.69 -1.12
N TYR A 45 24.36 19.48 -1.64
CA TYR A 45 24.07 18.24 -0.92
C TYR A 45 24.89 18.11 0.37
N LYS A 46 26.19 18.37 0.32
CA LYS A 46 27.06 18.38 1.53
C LYS A 46 26.63 19.43 2.55
N GLY A 47 26.25 20.63 2.09
CA GLY A 47 25.73 21.69 2.96
C GLY A 47 24.40 21.31 3.62
N LEU A 48 23.48 20.72 2.86
CA LEU A 48 22.21 20.20 3.37
C LEU A 48 22.43 19.06 4.37
N GLN A 49 23.32 18.12 4.06
CA GLN A 49 23.66 17.01 4.96
C GLN A 49 24.22 17.52 6.30
N THR A 50 25.09 18.54 6.27
CA THR A 50 25.60 19.17 7.49
C THR A 50 24.46 19.83 8.29
N THR A 51 23.55 20.53 7.61
CA THR A 51 22.40 21.18 8.24
C THR A 51 21.44 20.18 8.87
N VAL A 52 21.18 19.05 8.19
CA VAL A 52 20.35 17.95 8.70
C VAL A 52 20.98 17.36 9.95
N ASN A 53 22.27 17.03 9.91
CA ASN A 53 22.98 16.49 11.07
C ASN A 53 22.96 17.47 12.27
N GLU A 54 23.10 18.77 12.02
CA GLU A 54 23.02 19.79 13.07
C GLU A 54 21.61 19.89 13.66
N LYS A 55 20.57 19.83 12.82
CA LYS A 55 19.17 19.80 13.27
C LYS A 55 18.86 18.54 14.08
N ASP A 56 19.34 17.37 13.65
CA ASP A 56 19.19 16.13 14.39
C ASP A 56 19.86 16.21 15.77
N ARG A 57 21.03 16.85 15.86
CA ARG A 57 21.69 17.09 17.15
C ARG A 57 20.85 18.00 18.04
N LYS A 58 20.34 19.13 17.50
CA LYS A 58 19.48 20.06 18.24
C LYS A 58 18.18 19.40 18.70
N LEU A 59 17.58 18.53 17.90
CA LEU A 59 16.38 17.77 18.27
C LEU A 59 16.66 16.82 19.45
N LYS A 60 17.83 16.15 19.45
CA LYS A 60 18.24 15.32 20.58
C LYS A 60 18.44 16.14 21.86
N GLU A 61 19.14 17.28 21.75
CA GLU A 61 19.32 18.21 22.88
C GLU A 61 17.97 18.72 23.41
N GLN A 62 17.03 19.05 22.52
CA GLN A 62 15.68 19.48 22.90
C GLN A 62 14.89 18.37 23.60
N THR A 63 15.03 17.12 23.16
CA THR A 63 14.39 15.96 23.79
C THR A 63 14.95 15.71 25.20
N ASP A 64 16.27 15.86 25.39
CA ASP A 64 16.91 15.76 26.71
C ASP A 64 16.42 16.88 27.65
N LEU A 65 16.38 18.12 27.17
CA LEU A 65 15.86 19.25 27.94
C LEU A 65 14.39 19.06 28.33
N GLY A 66 13.56 18.54 27.42
CA GLY A 66 12.17 18.17 27.70
C GLY A 66 12.08 17.14 28.84
N SER A 67 12.86 16.07 28.75
CA SER A 67 12.91 15.02 29.78
C SER A 67 13.34 15.56 31.15
N ARG A 68 14.27 16.51 31.18
CA ARG A 68 14.72 17.18 32.42
C ARG A 68 13.64 18.09 33.00
N LEU A 69 12.94 18.85 32.16
CA LEU A 69 11.83 19.70 32.59
C LEU A 69 10.69 18.86 33.18
N ASP A 70 10.34 17.74 32.55
CA ASP A 70 9.32 16.82 33.06
C ASP A 70 9.68 16.28 34.47
N GLY A 71 10.95 15.98 34.70
CA GLY A 71 11.45 15.58 36.03
C GLY A 71 11.40 16.70 37.08
N PHE A 72 11.67 17.95 36.67
CA PHE A 72 11.54 19.10 37.55
C PHE A 72 10.07 19.40 37.90
N GLU A 73 9.18 19.40 36.92
CA GLU A 73 7.74 19.58 37.15
C GLU A 73 7.16 18.49 38.05
N GLU A 74 7.63 17.25 37.89
CA GLU A 74 7.26 16.15 38.78
C GLU A 74 7.63 16.43 40.23
N THR A 75 8.89 16.81 40.45
CA THR A 75 9.39 17.15 41.78
C THR A 75 8.59 18.31 42.39
N GLN A 76 8.24 19.33 41.60
CA GLN A 76 7.39 20.44 42.05
C GLN A 76 5.97 20.00 42.41
N ARG A 77 5.34 19.12 41.63
CA ARG A 77 4.00 18.59 41.93
C ARG A 77 4.00 17.75 43.22
N ILE A 78 5.03 16.92 43.42
CA ILE A 78 5.17 16.12 44.65
C ILE A 78 5.36 17.04 45.86
N LEU A 79 6.24 18.04 45.75
CA LEU A 79 6.46 19.03 46.81
C LEU A 79 5.18 19.82 47.12
N ALA A 80 4.45 20.27 46.10
CA ALA A 80 3.19 20.97 46.27
C ALA A 80 2.14 20.09 46.98
N ALA A 81 2.07 18.80 46.65
CA ALA A 81 1.20 17.84 47.32
C ALA A 81 1.59 17.65 48.79
N MET A 82 2.90 17.54 49.10
CA MET A 82 3.37 17.46 50.49
C MET A 82 3.06 18.71 51.30
N VAL A 83 3.24 19.91 50.71
CA VAL A 83 2.91 21.18 51.39
C VAL A 83 1.40 21.30 51.62
N ALA A 84 0.59 20.88 50.64
CA ALA A 84 -0.86 20.82 50.80
C ALA A 84 -1.26 19.84 51.92
N GLU A 85 -0.61 18.68 52.04
CA GLU A 85 -0.84 17.75 53.15
C GLU A 85 -0.30 18.28 54.49
N GLN A 86 0.82 19.00 54.53
CA GLN A 86 1.36 19.62 55.75
C GLN A 86 0.42 20.65 56.37
N SER A 87 -0.47 21.25 55.59
CA SER A 87 -1.54 22.10 56.14
C SER A 87 -2.52 21.35 57.07
N GLN A 88 -2.42 20.01 57.13
CA GLN A 88 -3.21 19.13 58.00
C GLN A 88 -2.37 18.34 59.03
N VAL A 89 -1.05 18.53 59.10
CA VAL A 89 -0.18 17.74 60.00
C VAL A 89 0.23 18.58 61.22
N GLU A 90 -0.05 18.07 62.42
CA GLU A 90 0.36 18.68 63.69
C GLU A 90 1.89 18.90 63.76
N GLU A 91 2.28 20.04 64.34
CA GLU A 91 3.67 20.43 64.59
C GLU A 91 4.43 19.30 65.33
N GLY A 92 5.46 18.72 64.69
CA GLY A 92 6.34 17.73 65.33
C GLY A 92 6.60 16.43 64.57
N THR A 93 6.11 16.27 63.34
CA THR A 93 6.37 15.06 62.55
C THR A 93 7.87 14.87 62.23
N PRO A 94 8.47 13.69 62.49
CA PRO A 94 9.88 13.42 62.21
C PRO A 94 10.24 13.53 60.73
N LYS A 95 11.47 13.99 60.43
CA LYS A 95 11.99 14.13 59.05
C LYS A 95 11.97 12.82 58.24
N GLU A 96 12.11 11.68 58.91
CA GLU A 96 12.09 10.35 58.30
C GLU A 96 10.71 9.99 57.70
N ASP A 97 9.62 10.47 58.31
CA ASP A 97 8.26 10.27 57.80
C ASP A 97 7.99 11.08 56.52
N TYR A 98 8.65 12.23 56.35
CA TYR A 98 8.52 13.06 55.14
C TYR A 98 9.19 12.43 53.93
N LEU A 99 10.36 11.81 54.10
CA LEU A 99 11.04 11.10 53.01
C LEU A 99 10.20 9.92 52.53
N LYS A 100 9.62 9.16 53.47
CA LYS A 100 8.73 8.06 53.14
C LYS A 100 7.47 8.51 52.42
N LYS A 101 6.83 9.61 52.86
CA LYS A 101 5.69 10.21 52.16
C LYS A 101 6.04 10.70 50.76
N PHE A 102 7.22 11.28 50.58
CA PHE A 102 7.71 11.69 49.27
C PHE A 102 7.84 10.50 48.32
N ASP A 103 8.44 9.40 48.79
CA ASP A 103 8.58 8.17 48.00
C ASP A 103 7.22 7.57 47.63
N GLU A 104 6.28 7.53 48.60
CA GLU A 104 4.90 7.06 48.37
C GLU A 104 4.14 7.92 47.34
N LEU A 105 4.28 9.26 47.42
CA LEU A 105 3.68 10.17 46.46
C LEU A 105 4.30 10.04 45.06
N THR A 106 5.61 9.81 44.99
CA THR A 106 6.33 9.56 43.73
C THR A 106 5.75 8.32 43.03
N VAL A 107 5.58 7.22 43.76
CA VAL A 107 4.98 5.98 43.23
C VAL A 107 3.54 6.22 42.77
N ARG A 108 2.71 6.87 43.60
CA ARG A 108 1.31 7.17 43.27
C ARG A 108 1.20 8.07 42.03
N GLN A 109 2.08 9.04 41.88
CA GLN A 109 2.08 9.94 40.72
C GLN A 109 2.53 9.22 39.44
N ALA A 110 3.52 8.31 39.55
CA ALA A 110 3.91 7.44 38.44
C ALA A 110 2.78 6.50 38.00
N GLU A 111 2.02 5.93 38.94
CA GLU A 111 0.83 5.11 38.64
C GLU A 111 -0.26 5.92 37.94
N LYS A 112 -0.55 7.14 38.43
CA LYS A 112 -1.52 8.03 37.80
C LYS A 112 -1.13 8.36 36.36
N ARG A 113 0.15 8.64 36.11
CA ARG A 113 0.66 8.85 34.74
C ARG A 113 0.47 7.62 33.87
N LYS A 114 0.80 6.43 34.35
CA LYS A 114 0.56 5.18 33.58
C LYS A 114 -0.92 5.05 33.21
N GLN A 115 -1.83 5.36 34.12
CA GLN A 115 -3.27 5.36 33.81
C GLN A 115 -3.65 6.42 32.79
N ASP A 116 -3.16 7.66 32.93
CA ASP A 116 -3.42 8.75 31.99
C ASP A 116 -2.86 8.45 30.59
N THR A 117 -1.67 7.87 30.50
CA THR A 117 -1.05 7.41 29.24
C THR A 117 -1.88 6.30 28.62
N LEU A 118 -2.25 5.26 29.38
CA LEU A 118 -3.11 4.17 28.87
C LEU A 118 -4.45 4.69 28.38
N LYS A 119 -5.04 5.66 29.09
CA LYS A 119 -6.29 6.30 28.67
C LYS A 119 -6.10 7.07 27.36
N THR A 120 -5.04 7.86 27.24
CA THR A 120 -4.71 8.59 26.01
C THR A 120 -4.47 7.64 24.85
N GLU A 121 -3.68 6.58 25.04
CA GLU A 121 -3.44 5.55 24.03
C GLU A 121 -4.73 4.86 23.60
N GLN A 122 -5.63 4.58 24.54
CA GLN A 122 -6.95 4.01 24.25
C GLN A 122 -7.83 5.00 23.46
N GLU A 123 -7.81 6.29 23.80
CA GLU A 123 -8.52 7.34 23.07
C GLU A 123 -8.00 7.47 21.63
N GLU A 124 -6.66 7.46 21.43
CA GLU A 124 -6.05 7.47 20.10
C GLU A 124 -6.39 6.22 19.29
N TYR A 125 -6.37 5.06 19.94
CA TYR A 125 -6.72 3.79 19.32
C TYR A 125 -8.19 3.79 18.87
N ASN A 126 -9.09 4.28 19.73
CA ASN A 126 -10.51 4.44 19.39
C ASN A 126 -10.69 5.44 18.24
N ALA A 127 -10.00 6.57 18.28
CA ALA A 127 -10.06 7.58 17.22
C ALA A 127 -9.62 7.01 15.86
N LYS A 128 -8.54 6.23 15.83
CA LYS A 128 -8.09 5.51 14.62
C LYS A 128 -9.15 4.52 14.14
N GLY A 129 -9.76 3.78 15.05
CA GLY A 129 -10.86 2.87 14.73
C GLY A 129 -12.05 3.60 14.10
N TYR A 130 -12.53 4.69 14.71
CA TYR A 130 -13.65 5.48 14.19
C TYR A 130 -13.36 6.08 12.80
N ALA A 131 -12.17 6.65 12.61
CA ALA A 131 -11.75 7.19 11.31
C ALA A 131 -11.72 6.09 10.22
N LEU A 132 -11.27 4.88 10.58
CA LEU A 132 -11.32 3.75 9.66
C LEU A 132 -12.75 3.34 9.37
N LEU A 133 -13.63 3.20 10.36
CA LEU A 133 -15.05 2.84 10.14
C LEU A 133 -15.75 3.81 9.20
N GLU A 134 -15.51 5.11 9.36
CA GLU A 134 -16.06 6.15 8.48
C GLU A 134 -15.56 6.01 7.04
N THR A 135 -14.26 5.77 6.85
CA THR A 135 -13.68 5.57 5.51
C THR A 135 -14.04 4.23 4.89
N GLY A 136 -14.27 3.20 5.70
CA GLY A 136 -14.70 1.87 5.28
C GLY A 136 -16.12 1.87 4.70
N LYS A 137 -17.06 2.60 5.31
CA LYS A 137 -18.45 2.71 4.80
C LYS A 137 -18.49 3.20 3.35
N ALA A 138 -17.65 4.18 3.01
CA ALA A 138 -17.57 4.70 1.64
C ALA A 138 -16.83 3.75 0.68
N ALA A 139 -15.90 2.95 1.17
CA ALA A 139 -15.07 2.08 0.35
C ALA A 139 -15.75 0.76 -0.02
N PHE A 140 -16.55 0.20 0.89
CA PHE A 140 -17.22 -1.09 0.70
C PHE A 140 -18.63 -0.96 0.11
N GLY A 141 -19.31 0.19 0.26
CA GLY A 141 -20.63 0.39 -0.34
C GLY A 141 -21.61 -0.72 0.04
N ASP A 142 -22.08 -1.49 -0.94
CA ASP A 142 -23.02 -2.61 -0.79
C ASP A 142 -22.33 -3.99 -0.57
N ASP A 143 -21.01 -4.04 -0.50
CA ASP A 143 -20.25 -5.27 -0.22
C ASP A 143 -20.24 -5.61 1.28
N GLU A 144 -21.36 -6.18 1.76
CA GLU A 144 -21.51 -6.62 3.16
C GLU A 144 -20.41 -7.62 3.59
N ASP A 145 -20.04 -8.58 2.73
CA ASP A 145 -19.05 -9.62 3.06
C ASP A 145 -17.63 -9.06 3.21
N GLY A 146 -17.29 -8.04 2.41
CA GLY A 146 -16.04 -7.31 2.55
C GLY A 146 -16.06 -6.35 3.74
N TYR A 147 -17.20 -5.70 3.98
CA TYR A 147 -17.40 -4.79 5.11
C TYR A 147 -17.28 -5.50 6.46
N ASP A 148 -17.88 -6.69 6.62
CA ASP A 148 -17.80 -7.49 7.84
C ASP A 148 -16.34 -7.85 8.19
N LYS A 149 -15.56 -8.28 7.19
CA LYS A 149 -14.12 -8.59 7.37
C LYS A 149 -13.30 -7.35 7.73
N PHE A 150 -13.74 -6.19 7.27
CA PHE A 150 -13.15 -4.91 7.58
C PHE A 150 -13.50 -4.47 9.01
N GLU A 151 -14.77 -4.54 9.44
CA GLU A 151 -15.19 -4.25 10.81
C GLU A 151 -14.49 -5.16 11.82
N ASP A 152 -14.41 -6.46 11.56
CA ASP A 152 -13.65 -7.43 12.37
C ASP A 152 -12.16 -7.06 12.48
N ALA A 153 -11.59 -6.43 11.46
CA ALA A 153 -10.22 -5.95 11.51
C ALA A 153 -10.11 -4.68 12.37
N VAL A 154 -11.08 -3.78 12.31
CA VAL A 154 -11.10 -2.55 13.12
C VAL A 154 -11.35 -2.86 14.60
N TYR A 155 -12.41 -3.61 14.93
CA TYR A 155 -12.72 -3.99 16.32
C TYR A 155 -11.64 -4.90 16.93
N GLY A 156 -10.99 -5.73 16.11
CA GLY A 156 -9.84 -6.53 16.51
C GLY A 156 -8.51 -5.78 16.57
N GLY A 157 -8.48 -4.46 16.33
CA GLY A 157 -7.24 -3.65 16.44
C GLY A 157 -6.23 -3.75 15.31
N ARG A 158 -6.58 -4.48 14.26
CA ARG A 158 -5.71 -4.76 13.13
C ARG A 158 -5.84 -3.64 12.11
N PHE A 159 -5.48 -2.42 12.50
CA PHE A 159 -5.68 -1.21 11.68
C PHE A 159 -4.96 -1.26 10.32
N GLU A 160 -3.74 -1.80 10.26
CA GLU A 160 -3.05 -1.98 8.98
C GLU A 160 -3.79 -2.95 8.04
N LYS A 161 -4.39 -4.01 8.61
CA LYS A 161 -5.20 -4.96 7.84
C LYS A 161 -6.48 -4.29 7.35
N ALA A 162 -7.13 -3.49 8.20
CA ALA A 162 -8.30 -2.72 7.84
C ALA A 162 -8.01 -1.71 6.72
N GLN A 163 -6.88 -1.00 6.77
CA GLN A 163 -6.42 -0.09 5.70
C GLN A 163 -6.18 -0.84 4.39
N LYS A 164 -5.48 -1.99 4.42
CA LYS A 164 -5.26 -2.81 3.22
C LYS A 164 -6.57 -3.32 2.61
N LEU A 165 -7.57 -3.61 3.44
CA LEU A 165 -8.89 -4.00 2.97
C LEU A 165 -9.60 -2.82 2.27
N ILE A 166 -9.55 -1.62 2.85
CA ILE A 166 -10.07 -0.38 2.22
C ILE A 166 -9.38 -0.11 0.88
N GLU A 167 -8.06 -0.21 0.80
CA GLU A 167 -7.30 0.01 -0.45
C GLU A 167 -7.68 -0.99 -1.53
N ARG A 168 -7.88 -2.26 -1.17
CA ARG A 168 -8.35 -3.27 -2.11
C ARG A 168 -9.75 -2.98 -2.62
N ALA A 169 -10.68 -2.60 -1.74
CA ALA A 169 -12.04 -2.25 -2.12
C ALA A 169 -12.08 -1.03 -3.06
N LYS A 170 -11.23 -0.02 -2.82
CA LYS A 170 -11.10 1.15 -3.68
C LYS A 170 -10.49 0.84 -5.05
N ASN A 171 -9.47 -0.02 -5.09
CA ASN A 171 -8.73 -0.34 -6.33
C ASN A 171 -9.42 -1.42 -7.17
N ASN A 172 -10.24 -2.25 -6.53
CA ASN A 172 -11.06 -3.28 -7.15
C ASN A 172 -12.48 -3.11 -6.62
N PRO A 173 -13.25 -2.11 -7.11
CA PRO A 173 -14.67 -2.09 -6.85
C PRO A 173 -15.20 -3.41 -7.37
N GLN A 174 -15.57 -4.32 -6.45
CA GLN A 174 -16.17 -5.57 -6.85
C GLN A 174 -17.38 -5.21 -7.70
N LYS A 175 -17.47 -5.85 -8.88
CA LYS A 175 -18.70 -5.80 -9.67
C LYS A 175 -19.85 -6.11 -8.70
N PRO A 176 -20.99 -5.39 -8.81
CA PRO A 176 -22.16 -5.72 -8.03
C PRO A 176 -22.41 -7.23 -8.12
N LYS A 177 -22.76 -7.85 -6.99
CA LYS A 177 -23.10 -9.28 -6.94
C LYS A 177 -24.09 -9.55 -8.07
N GLU A 178 -23.88 -10.65 -8.80
CA GLU A 178 -24.82 -11.08 -9.84
C GLU A 178 -26.22 -11.06 -9.22
N THR A 179 -27.16 -10.37 -9.85
CA THR A 179 -28.54 -10.33 -9.34
C THR A 179 -29.13 -11.74 -9.38
N ASP A 180 -30.16 -12.01 -8.58
CA ASP A 180 -30.86 -13.30 -8.64
C ASP A 180 -31.31 -13.64 -10.08
N GLU A 181 -31.60 -12.61 -10.90
CA GLU A 181 -31.91 -12.74 -12.32
C GLU A 181 -30.70 -13.20 -13.16
N GLU A 182 -29.51 -12.66 -12.93
CA GLU A 182 -28.28 -13.08 -13.61
C GLU A 182 -27.86 -14.49 -13.18
N ILE A 183 -28.07 -14.85 -11.91
CA ILE A 183 -27.85 -16.21 -11.40
C ILE A 183 -28.84 -17.18 -12.05
N GLU A 184 -30.12 -16.82 -12.16
CA GLU A 184 -31.13 -17.61 -12.86
C GLU A 184 -30.82 -17.79 -14.34
N GLU A 185 -30.38 -16.73 -15.04
CA GLU A 185 -29.97 -16.83 -16.45
C GLU A 185 -28.76 -17.75 -16.61
N ARG A 186 -27.77 -17.67 -15.73
CA ARG A 186 -26.60 -18.54 -15.78
C ARG A 186 -26.95 -19.99 -15.49
N ILE A 187 -27.86 -20.24 -14.55
CA ILE A 187 -28.40 -21.58 -14.27
C ILE A 187 -29.19 -22.09 -15.49
N LYS A 188 -30.05 -21.27 -16.11
CA LYS A 188 -30.77 -21.62 -17.34
C LYS A 188 -29.80 -21.93 -18.48
N GLN A 189 -28.78 -21.11 -18.72
CA GLN A 189 -27.76 -21.35 -19.74
C GLN A 189 -26.99 -22.64 -19.48
N LYS A 190 -26.63 -22.92 -18.22
CA LYS A 190 -25.91 -24.14 -17.84
C LYS A 190 -26.79 -25.40 -18.01
N VAL A 191 -28.06 -25.32 -17.61
CA VAL A 191 -29.05 -26.39 -17.85
C VAL A 191 -29.28 -26.61 -19.35
N LEU A 192 -29.29 -25.56 -20.16
CA LEU A 192 -29.44 -25.67 -21.61
C LEU A 192 -28.17 -26.24 -22.30
N GLN A 193 -26.97 -25.93 -21.78
CA GLN A 193 -25.71 -26.53 -22.23
C GLN A 193 -25.62 -28.01 -21.85
N ASP A 194 -25.96 -28.37 -20.60
CA ASP A 194 -25.93 -29.76 -20.10
C ASP A 194 -26.97 -30.65 -20.81
N ASN A 195 -28.07 -30.06 -21.30
CA ASN A 195 -29.09 -30.75 -22.10
C ASN A 195 -28.85 -30.68 -23.62
N ASN A 196 -27.67 -30.27 -24.09
CA ASN A 196 -27.31 -30.17 -25.53
C ASN A 196 -28.27 -29.27 -26.36
N LEU A 197 -28.98 -28.34 -25.73
CA LEU A 197 -29.95 -27.45 -26.39
C LEU A 197 -29.33 -26.13 -26.88
N LEU A 198 -28.11 -25.80 -26.45
CA LEU A 198 -27.27 -24.78 -27.09
C LEU A 198 -26.20 -25.45 -27.96
N GLN A 199 -26.51 -25.66 -29.24
CA GLN A 199 -25.45 -25.85 -30.24
C GLN A 199 -24.86 -24.49 -30.59
N THR A 200 -23.84 -24.07 -29.84
CA THR A 200 -22.89 -23.08 -30.34
C THR A 200 -21.73 -23.83 -30.96
N GLU A 201 -21.69 -23.86 -32.29
CA GLU A 201 -20.54 -24.31 -33.09
C GLU A 201 -19.29 -23.45 -32.78
N SER A 202 -18.60 -23.72 -31.68
CA SER A 202 -17.23 -23.27 -31.43
C SER A 202 -16.80 -23.66 -30.01
N ALA A 203 -16.50 -24.93 -29.80
CA ALA A 203 -15.66 -25.35 -28.69
C ALA A 203 -14.65 -26.37 -29.22
N LYS A 204 -13.54 -25.87 -29.76
CA LYS A 204 -12.34 -26.70 -29.89
C LYS A 204 -11.88 -27.02 -28.47
N PRO A 205 -11.78 -28.30 -28.06
CA PRO A 205 -11.32 -28.64 -26.72
C PRO A 205 -9.86 -28.17 -26.57
N SER A 206 -9.64 -27.27 -25.60
CA SER A 206 -8.31 -26.86 -25.16
C SER A 206 -7.67 -28.03 -24.39
N GLY A 207 -6.94 -28.89 -25.10
CA GLY A 207 -6.27 -30.01 -24.43
C GLY A 207 -5.53 -31.01 -25.31
N ILE A 208 -5.19 -30.66 -26.55
CA ILE A 208 -4.41 -31.56 -27.44
C ILE A 208 -2.93 -31.20 -27.25
N THR A 209 -2.21 -32.03 -26.50
CA THR A 209 -0.74 -31.90 -26.43
C THR A 209 -0.13 -32.36 -27.76
N ALA A 210 1.10 -31.93 -28.06
CA ALA A 210 1.75 -32.23 -29.35
C ALA A 210 1.81 -33.74 -29.68
N ASN A 211 1.77 -34.61 -28.67
CA ASN A 211 1.68 -36.07 -28.84
C ASN A 211 0.31 -36.54 -29.36
N ASP A 212 -0.78 -35.89 -28.96
CA ASP A 212 -2.15 -36.29 -29.35
C ASP A 212 -2.41 -36.00 -30.84
N LYS A 213 -1.76 -34.97 -31.40
CA LYS A 213 -1.82 -34.66 -32.83
C LYS A 213 -1.18 -35.77 -33.67
N GLN A 214 -0.09 -36.35 -33.19
CA GLN A 214 0.67 -37.35 -33.93
C GLN A 214 -0.05 -38.71 -33.96
N ILE A 215 -0.71 -39.07 -32.84
CA ILE A 215 -1.56 -40.27 -32.77
C ILE A 215 -2.76 -40.17 -33.74
N VAL A 216 -3.38 -38.99 -33.85
CA VAL A 216 -4.49 -38.77 -34.78
C VAL A 216 -4.02 -38.72 -36.23
N GLU A 217 -2.86 -38.12 -36.53
CA GLU A 217 -2.30 -38.10 -37.89
C GLU A 217 -1.85 -39.49 -38.37
N ASP A 218 -1.33 -40.33 -37.48
CA ASP A 218 -0.93 -41.71 -37.82
C ASP A 218 -2.16 -42.63 -38.02
N TYR A 219 -3.25 -42.41 -37.27
CA TYR A 219 -4.50 -43.17 -37.44
C TYR A 219 -5.26 -42.82 -38.72
N ILE A 220 -5.11 -41.59 -39.22
CA ILE A 220 -5.73 -41.13 -40.48
C ILE A 220 -4.98 -41.67 -41.71
N LYS A 221 -3.69 -42.04 -41.58
CA LYS A 221 -2.89 -42.52 -42.72
C LYS A 221 -3.04 -44.01 -43.03
N ASP A 222 -3.27 -44.87 -42.03
CA ASP A 222 -3.54 -46.30 -42.26
C ASP A 222 -4.43 -46.88 -41.13
N PRO A 223 -5.75 -46.98 -41.36
CA PRO A 223 -6.70 -47.47 -40.35
C PRO A 223 -6.66 -49.00 -40.10
N ASP A 224 -5.93 -49.76 -40.93
CA ASP A 224 -5.92 -51.24 -40.88
C ASP A 224 -4.69 -51.87 -40.21
N ASP A 225 -3.79 -51.07 -39.63
CA ASP A 225 -2.64 -51.63 -38.89
C ASP A 225 -3.07 -52.03 -37.46
N ALA A 226 -3.01 -53.33 -37.16
CA ALA A 226 -3.46 -53.89 -35.88
C ALA A 226 -2.74 -53.29 -34.65
N LYS A 227 -1.53 -52.72 -34.84
CA LYS A 227 -0.79 -52.00 -33.79
C LYS A 227 -1.41 -50.66 -33.41
N ASN A 228 -2.12 -50.00 -34.33
CA ASN A 228 -2.78 -48.71 -34.09
C ASN A 228 -4.04 -48.85 -33.23
N PHE A 229 -4.72 -50.00 -33.30
CA PHE A 229 -5.93 -50.25 -32.51
C PHE A 229 -5.61 -50.46 -31.02
N GLU A 230 -4.51 -51.15 -30.71
CA GLU A 230 -4.08 -51.42 -29.33
C GLU A 230 -3.60 -50.13 -28.63
N ALA A 231 -2.91 -49.24 -29.34
CA ALA A 231 -2.51 -47.92 -28.83
C ALA A 231 -3.71 -47.01 -28.53
N HIS A 232 -4.79 -47.13 -29.31
CA HIS A 232 -6.01 -46.33 -29.14
C HIS A 232 -6.84 -46.78 -27.92
N GLU A 233 -6.99 -48.08 -27.71
CA GLU A 233 -7.66 -48.65 -26.52
C GLU A 233 -6.91 -48.27 -25.22
N ASP A 234 -5.59 -48.28 -25.25
CA ASP A 234 -4.76 -47.90 -24.10
C ASP A 234 -4.85 -46.40 -23.76
N TYR A 235 -5.00 -45.55 -24.78
CA TYR A 235 -5.28 -44.12 -24.61
C TYR A 235 -6.65 -43.86 -23.99
N LEU A 236 -7.69 -44.54 -24.49
CA LEU A 236 -9.05 -44.44 -23.94
C LEU A 236 -9.14 -44.95 -22.50
N ARG A 237 -8.32 -45.92 -22.10
CA ARG A 237 -8.23 -46.38 -20.70
C ARG A 237 -7.55 -45.36 -19.77
N ARG A 238 -6.52 -44.64 -20.24
CA ARG A 238 -5.80 -43.65 -19.42
C ARG A 238 -6.61 -42.36 -19.19
N THR A 239 -7.44 -41.97 -20.14
CA THR A 239 -8.25 -40.74 -20.08
C THR A 239 -9.59 -40.91 -19.34
N ARG A 240 -9.99 -42.15 -19.03
CA ARG A 240 -11.21 -42.47 -18.26
C ARG A 240 -11.00 -42.65 -16.74
N LYS A 241 -9.79 -42.44 -16.21
CA LYS A 241 -9.49 -42.39 -14.76
C LYS A 241 -9.24 -40.97 -14.32
#